data_AF-A0A8C2VQT9-F1
#
_entry.id   AF-A0A8C2VQT9-F1
#
_cell.length_a   1.000
_cell.length_b   1.000
_cell.length_c   1.000
_cell.angle_alpha   90.00
_cell.angle_beta   90.00
_cell.angle_gamma   90.00
#
_symmetry.space_group_name_H-M   'P 1'
#
loop_
_entity.id
_entity.type
_entity.pdbx_description
1 polymer ?
#
loop_
_entity_poly.entity_id
_entity_poly.type
_entity_poly.pdbx_seq_one_letter_code
_entity_poly.pdbx_strand_id
1 'polypeptide(L)'
;MGPGAQLPPEIQLAQRLAGNEQVTRDRAVRKLRKYIVARTQRATGGFTHDELLKIWKGLFYCMWMQDKLLLQEELGRTIAQLIHAFQTAEAQHLFLQTFWQTMIREWAGIDRLRLDKFYLLMRMVLNESLKAVKMRGWGERDIEQLLELLTSEILHEDSQAPNGVKSHFLEVFLEELTKVGAAELTADQNLRFVEPFCGIAARTTDSLVLHNITRGIFETIVEQAPLAIEDLMRELAAQEGEDEGSGGDQESDGDESSEGGREHALPPREPPAGSPEQVGDDEDSTGPVLQFDYEAVANRLFAVASQPGTPSQNRKRLYKVIRKLQDLAGGHFPEDEVPEKACRRLLEGRRVRKAKRRWLQRQAQSQRGEVREETAALSPDPSLGGERKGRRRPERAGPGPRTGARGRKGPRRRSRQPGRAPAAQATAAGAQELKRKKKRPLESG
;
A
#
# COMPACT_ATOMS: atom_id res chain seq x y z
N MET A 1 43.10 -30.29 -27.47
CA MET A 1 41.84 -29.78 -26.89
C MET A 1 41.77 -30.25 -25.44
N GLY A 2 42.07 -29.40 -24.46
CA GLY A 2 41.78 -29.76 -23.06
C GLY A 2 40.27 -29.78 -22.82
N PRO A 3 39.75 -30.61 -21.90
CA PRO A 3 38.34 -30.53 -21.51
C PRO A 3 38.08 -29.12 -20.96
N GLY A 4 37.20 -28.36 -21.61
CA GLY A 4 36.84 -27.02 -21.15
C GLY A 4 36.34 -27.09 -19.71
N ALA A 5 36.92 -26.28 -18.82
CA ALA A 5 36.56 -26.28 -17.40
C ALA A 5 35.04 -26.14 -17.26
N GLN A 6 34.41 -27.11 -16.59
CA GLN A 6 32.96 -27.10 -16.44
C GLN A 6 32.55 -25.85 -15.67
N LEU A 7 31.74 -24.99 -16.29
CA LEU A 7 31.23 -23.78 -15.66
C LEU A 7 30.48 -24.13 -14.36
N PRO A 8 30.58 -23.31 -13.31
CA PRO A 8 29.76 -23.46 -12.10
C PRO A 8 28.28 -23.68 -12.43
N PRO A 9 27.58 -24.57 -11.68
CA PRO A 9 26.20 -24.95 -11.99
C PRO A 9 25.24 -23.75 -12.04
N GLU A 10 25.51 -22.69 -11.28
CA GLU A 10 24.79 -21.40 -11.27
C GLU A 10 24.89 -20.71 -12.63
N ILE A 11 26.08 -20.68 -13.23
CA ILE A 11 26.33 -20.07 -14.53
C ILE A 11 25.65 -20.89 -15.63
N GLN A 12 25.73 -22.22 -15.55
CA GLN A 12 25.02 -23.11 -16.48
C GLN A 12 23.49 -22.96 -16.38
N LEU A 13 22.95 -22.76 -15.17
CA LEU A 13 21.52 -22.50 -14.97
C LEU A 13 21.14 -21.11 -15.50
N ALA A 14 21.91 -20.07 -15.17
CA ALA A 14 21.67 -18.70 -15.63
C ALA A 14 21.68 -18.59 -17.16
N GLN A 15 22.62 -19.25 -17.84
CA GLN A 15 22.67 -19.33 -19.31
C GLN A 15 21.42 -20.00 -19.90
N ARG A 16 20.89 -21.06 -19.27
CA ARG A 16 19.66 -21.74 -19.74
C ARG A 16 18.40 -20.93 -19.45
N LEU A 17 18.35 -20.19 -18.35
CA LEU A 17 17.29 -19.24 -18.01
C LEU A 17 17.24 -18.06 -18.99
N ALA A 18 18.41 -17.60 -19.45
CA ALA A 18 18.54 -16.59 -20.50
C ALA A 18 18.44 -17.16 -21.94
N GLY A 19 18.06 -18.43 -22.11
CA GLY A 19 17.99 -19.09 -23.41
C GLY A 19 16.82 -18.61 -24.28
N ASN A 20 17.00 -18.60 -25.61
CA ASN A 20 16.01 -18.09 -26.56
C ASN A 20 14.72 -18.95 -26.59
N GLU A 21 14.84 -20.27 -26.47
CA GLU A 21 13.71 -21.20 -26.50
C GLU A 21 12.94 -21.21 -25.18
N GLN A 22 11.62 -21.01 -25.25
CA GLN A 22 10.74 -21.06 -24.07
C GLN A 22 10.86 -22.41 -23.32
N VAL A 23 10.80 -23.55 -24.03
CA VAL A 23 10.89 -24.89 -23.43
C VAL A 23 12.18 -25.09 -22.64
N THR A 24 13.29 -24.51 -23.11
CA THR A 24 14.59 -24.55 -22.43
C THR A 24 14.57 -23.70 -21.15
N ARG A 25 13.95 -22.51 -21.17
CA ARG A 25 13.74 -21.67 -19.97
C ARG A 25 12.82 -22.35 -18.95
N ASP A 26 11.67 -22.85 -19.37
CA ASP A 26 10.67 -23.51 -18.50
C ASP A 26 11.25 -24.78 -17.82
N ARG A 27 12.13 -25.50 -18.53
CA ARG A 27 12.90 -26.61 -17.95
C ARG A 27 13.99 -26.11 -16.98
N ALA A 28 14.62 -24.98 -17.26
CA ALA A 28 15.63 -24.37 -16.39
C ALA A 28 15.03 -23.85 -15.07
N VAL A 29 13.87 -23.18 -15.10
CA VAL A 29 13.15 -22.73 -13.88
C VAL A 29 12.78 -23.93 -13.00
N ARG A 30 12.19 -24.99 -13.57
CA ARG A 30 11.88 -26.23 -12.84
C ARG A 30 13.12 -26.92 -12.28
N LYS A 31 14.26 -26.88 -12.99
CA LYS A 31 15.54 -27.40 -12.49
C LYS A 31 16.10 -26.52 -11.36
N LEU A 32 15.99 -25.20 -11.47
CA LEU A 32 16.44 -24.26 -10.44
C LEU A 32 15.70 -24.48 -9.13
N ARG A 33 14.36 -24.64 -9.13
CA ARG A 33 13.60 -24.92 -7.90
C ARG A 33 14.12 -26.17 -7.18
N LYS A 34 14.34 -27.27 -7.91
CA LYS A 34 14.92 -28.51 -7.35
C LYS A 34 16.36 -28.31 -6.84
N TYR A 35 17.14 -27.47 -7.52
CA TYR A 35 18.52 -27.16 -7.15
C TYR A 35 18.60 -26.33 -5.86
N ILE A 36 17.73 -25.34 -5.69
CA ILE A 36 17.64 -24.52 -4.46
C ILE A 36 17.32 -25.41 -3.25
N VAL A 37 16.30 -26.28 -3.36
CA VAL A 37 15.94 -27.23 -2.28
C VAL A 37 17.14 -28.12 -1.93
N ALA A 38 17.74 -28.77 -2.92
CA ALA A 38 18.86 -29.69 -2.68
C ALA A 38 20.11 -29.02 -2.09
N ARG A 39 20.37 -27.74 -2.44
CA ARG A 39 21.55 -27.00 -1.98
C ARG A 39 21.35 -26.40 -0.58
N THR A 40 20.13 -26.02 -0.21
CA THR A 40 19.78 -25.41 1.09
C THR A 40 19.37 -26.41 2.17
N GLN A 41 19.19 -27.69 1.82
CA GLN A 41 18.91 -28.78 2.78
C GLN A 41 20.05 -29.10 3.75
N ARG A 42 21.29 -28.66 3.50
CA ARG A 42 22.45 -28.95 4.34
C ARG A 42 22.74 -27.75 5.25
N ALA A 43 23.00 -27.98 6.53
CA ALA A 43 23.30 -26.91 7.48
C ALA A 43 24.56 -26.08 7.12
N THR A 44 25.51 -26.67 6.39
CA THR A 44 26.69 -25.98 5.81
C THR A 44 26.54 -25.67 4.32
N GLY A 45 25.37 -25.96 3.73
CA GLY A 45 25.06 -25.74 2.32
C GLY A 45 24.21 -24.50 2.13
N GLY A 46 24.79 -23.50 1.48
CA GLY A 46 24.08 -22.29 1.08
C GLY A 46 24.46 -21.87 -0.33
N PHE A 47 23.85 -20.77 -0.76
CA PHE A 47 24.37 -19.98 -1.86
C PHE A 47 25.18 -18.83 -1.28
N THR A 48 26.29 -18.52 -1.91
CA THR A 48 26.96 -17.23 -1.70
C THR A 48 26.14 -16.11 -2.36
N HIS A 49 26.31 -14.89 -1.85
CA HIS A 49 25.74 -13.67 -2.45
C HIS A 49 26.03 -13.59 -3.96
N ASP A 50 27.28 -13.88 -4.32
CA ASP A 50 27.80 -13.80 -5.68
C ASP A 50 27.19 -14.87 -6.60
N GLU A 51 26.80 -16.03 -6.08
CA GLU A 51 26.09 -17.08 -6.80
C GLU A 51 24.62 -16.72 -7.06
N LEU A 52 23.92 -16.13 -6.07
CA LEU A 52 22.54 -15.68 -6.26
C LEU A 52 22.44 -14.51 -7.24
N LEU A 53 23.40 -13.57 -7.26
CA LEU A 53 23.46 -12.52 -8.30
C LEU A 53 23.56 -13.10 -9.72
N LYS A 54 24.29 -14.21 -9.90
CA LYS A 54 24.38 -14.89 -11.20
C LYS A 54 23.06 -15.58 -11.58
N ILE A 55 22.39 -16.23 -10.62
CA ILE A 55 21.07 -16.82 -10.81
C ILE A 55 20.03 -15.74 -11.13
N TRP A 56 19.99 -14.64 -10.38
CA TRP A 56 19.07 -13.53 -10.59
C TRP A 56 19.27 -12.84 -11.93
N LYS A 57 20.50 -12.72 -12.43
CA LYS A 57 20.75 -12.27 -13.80
C LYS A 57 20.12 -13.20 -14.84
N GLY A 58 20.17 -14.53 -14.61
CA GLY A 58 19.46 -15.51 -15.42
C GLY A 58 17.93 -15.35 -15.36
N LEU A 59 17.36 -15.20 -14.16
CA LEU A 59 15.92 -15.00 -13.94
C LEU A 59 15.42 -13.68 -14.56
N PHE A 60 16.20 -12.61 -14.45
CA PHE A 60 15.93 -11.31 -15.07
C PHE A 60 15.79 -11.45 -16.59
N TYR A 61 16.73 -12.13 -17.26
CA TYR A 61 16.62 -12.38 -18.70
C TYR A 61 15.54 -13.41 -19.06
N CYS A 62 15.23 -14.36 -18.18
CA CYS A 62 14.09 -15.26 -18.36
C CYS A 62 12.77 -14.47 -18.46
N MET A 63 12.58 -13.48 -17.57
CA MET A 63 11.45 -12.56 -17.60
C MET A 63 11.52 -11.57 -18.77
N TRP A 64 12.73 -11.08 -19.12
CA TRP A 64 12.96 -10.22 -20.27
C TRP A 64 12.46 -10.83 -21.59
N MET A 65 12.67 -12.14 -21.78
CA MET A 65 12.29 -12.89 -22.99
C MET A 65 10.83 -13.38 -23.01
N GLN A 66 10.02 -13.02 -22.03
CA GLN A 66 8.58 -13.34 -22.02
C GLN A 66 7.74 -12.15 -22.47
N ASP A 67 7.11 -12.26 -23.64
CA ASP A 67 6.36 -11.15 -24.27
C ASP A 67 4.83 -11.31 -24.17
N LYS A 68 4.32 -12.50 -23.81
CA LYS A 68 2.87 -12.74 -23.65
C LYS A 68 2.43 -12.39 -22.23
N LEU A 69 1.50 -11.44 -22.07
CA LEU A 69 1.05 -10.90 -20.77
C LEU A 69 0.69 -11.98 -19.73
N LEU A 70 -0.19 -12.92 -20.05
CA LEU A 70 -0.58 -14.01 -19.12
C LEU A 70 0.62 -14.87 -18.69
N LEU A 71 1.56 -15.12 -19.60
CA LEU A 71 2.78 -15.88 -19.28
C LEU A 71 3.82 -15.04 -18.53
N GLN A 72 3.79 -13.71 -18.63
CA GLN A 72 4.62 -12.84 -17.77
C GLN A 72 4.14 -12.93 -16.32
N GLU A 73 2.83 -12.96 -16.11
CA GLU A 73 2.23 -13.11 -14.79
C GLU A 73 2.51 -14.50 -14.19
N GLU A 74 2.28 -15.58 -14.96
CA GLU A 74 2.59 -16.96 -14.54
C GLU A 74 4.09 -17.14 -14.23
N LEU A 75 4.98 -16.62 -15.09
CA LEU A 75 6.41 -16.68 -14.88
C LEU A 75 6.84 -15.84 -13.67
N GLY A 76 6.31 -14.63 -13.52
CA GLY A 76 6.60 -13.75 -12.37
C GLY A 76 6.21 -14.42 -11.04
N ARG A 77 5.01 -15.02 -10.99
CA ARG A 77 4.52 -15.81 -9.85
C ARG A 77 5.44 -16.99 -9.57
N THR A 78 5.82 -17.76 -10.59
CA THR A 78 6.73 -18.91 -10.48
C THR A 78 8.12 -18.50 -9.96
N ILE A 79 8.65 -17.35 -10.39
CA ILE A 79 9.93 -16.80 -9.95
C ILE A 79 9.86 -16.33 -8.50
N ALA A 80 8.82 -15.57 -8.13
CA ALA A 80 8.65 -15.08 -6.77
C ALA A 80 8.51 -16.21 -5.74
N GLN A 81 7.75 -17.26 -6.08
CA GLN A 81 7.57 -18.46 -5.25
C GLN A 81 8.86 -19.30 -5.06
N LEU A 82 9.97 -18.98 -5.74
CA LEU A 82 11.26 -19.62 -5.47
C LEU A 82 11.77 -19.31 -4.06
N ILE A 83 11.35 -18.22 -3.41
CA ILE A 83 11.72 -17.91 -2.02
C ILE A 83 11.29 -19.04 -1.06
N HIS A 84 10.17 -19.70 -1.33
CA HIS A 84 9.66 -20.83 -0.52
C HIS A 84 10.35 -22.16 -0.81
N ALA A 85 11.34 -22.18 -1.71
CA ALA A 85 12.18 -23.36 -1.97
C ALA A 85 13.47 -23.38 -1.12
N PHE A 86 13.77 -22.29 -0.41
CA PHE A 86 14.91 -22.17 0.49
C PHE A 86 14.53 -22.65 1.91
N GLN A 87 15.36 -23.49 2.52
CA GLN A 87 15.07 -24.11 3.82
C GLN A 87 15.39 -23.23 5.05
N THR A 88 16.11 -22.11 4.90
CA THR A 88 16.53 -21.23 6.01
C THR A 88 16.14 -19.78 5.78
N ALA A 89 15.91 -19.03 6.87
CA ALA A 89 15.60 -17.59 6.82
C ALA A 89 16.73 -16.80 6.14
N GLU A 90 17.98 -17.07 6.53
CA GLU A 90 19.17 -16.41 6.00
C GLU A 90 19.29 -16.56 4.48
N ALA A 91 18.97 -17.74 3.93
CA ALA A 91 19.03 -17.97 2.50
C ALA A 91 17.84 -17.35 1.74
N GLN A 92 16.66 -17.25 2.37
CA GLN A 92 15.53 -16.46 1.85
C GLN A 92 15.85 -14.96 1.82
N HIS A 93 16.43 -14.44 2.90
CA HIS A 93 16.89 -13.06 3.02
C HIS A 93 17.94 -12.73 1.97
N LEU A 94 18.98 -13.56 1.80
CA LEU A 94 20.00 -13.37 0.78
C LEU A 94 19.45 -13.43 -0.66
N PHE A 95 18.46 -14.29 -0.91
CA PHE A 95 17.75 -14.35 -2.20
C PHE A 95 16.95 -13.09 -2.48
N LEU A 96 16.27 -12.53 -1.47
CA LEU A 96 15.54 -11.27 -1.58
C LEU A 96 16.50 -10.08 -1.73
N GLN A 97 17.62 -10.06 -1.01
CA GLN A 97 18.61 -8.99 -1.09
C GLN A 97 19.19 -8.89 -2.52
N THR A 98 19.65 -10.04 -3.04
CA THR A 98 20.23 -10.13 -4.38
C THR A 98 19.21 -9.92 -5.51
N PHE A 99 17.91 -10.07 -5.23
CA PHE A 99 16.84 -9.61 -6.13
C PHE A 99 16.85 -8.09 -6.27
N TRP A 100 16.74 -7.35 -5.15
CA TRP A 100 16.65 -5.89 -5.18
C TRP A 100 17.91 -5.28 -5.78
N GLN A 101 19.10 -5.76 -5.41
CA GLN A 101 20.36 -5.35 -6.03
C GLN A 101 20.40 -5.60 -7.55
N THR A 102 19.87 -6.73 -8.02
CA THR A 102 19.78 -7.02 -9.46
C THR A 102 18.80 -6.07 -10.14
N MET A 103 17.62 -5.84 -9.56
CA MET A 103 16.63 -4.90 -10.08
C MET A 103 17.18 -3.48 -10.16
N ILE A 104 17.86 -3.02 -9.10
CA ILE A 104 18.50 -1.70 -9.02
C ILE A 104 19.57 -1.54 -10.10
N ARG A 105 20.47 -2.54 -10.25
CA ARG A 105 21.57 -2.51 -11.23
C ARG A 105 21.07 -2.48 -12.68
N GLU A 106 20.10 -3.34 -13.02
CA GLU A 106 19.63 -3.48 -14.40
C GLU A 106 18.56 -2.44 -14.78
N TRP A 107 17.98 -1.70 -13.81
CA TRP A 107 16.83 -0.81 -14.01
C TRP A 107 16.98 0.17 -15.18
N ALA A 108 18.14 0.84 -15.26
CA ALA A 108 18.42 1.83 -16.30
C ALA A 108 18.53 1.22 -17.72
N GLY A 109 18.70 -0.10 -17.82
CA GLY A 109 18.69 -0.84 -19.09
C GLY A 109 17.31 -1.30 -19.54
N ILE A 110 16.26 -1.19 -18.71
CA ILE A 110 14.90 -1.60 -19.05
C ILE A 110 14.24 -0.52 -19.93
N ASP A 111 13.83 -0.90 -21.13
CA ASP A 111 13.08 -0.02 -22.02
C ASP A 111 11.59 0.08 -21.63
N ARG A 112 10.93 1.14 -22.10
CA ARG A 112 9.54 1.47 -21.74
C ARG A 112 8.52 0.37 -22.09
N LEU A 113 8.80 -0.51 -23.06
CA LEU A 113 7.88 -1.59 -23.45
C LEU A 113 7.99 -2.81 -22.52
N ARG A 114 9.06 -2.91 -21.72
CA ARG A 114 9.32 -4.01 -20.77
C ARG A 114 9.12 -3.62 -19.32
N LEU A 115 8.95 -2.34 -19.01
CA LEU A 115 8.87 -1.79 -17.66
C LEU A 115 7.76 -2.46 -16.81
N ASP A 116 6.55 -2.57 -17.35
CA ASP A 116 5.36 -3.00 -16.61
C ASP A 116 5.48 -4.42 -16.03
N LYS A 117 6.10 -5.36 -16.78
CA LYS A 117 6.33 -6.73 -16.30
C LYS A 117 7.39 -6.80 -15.20
N PHE A 118 8.34 -5.87 -15.16
CA PHE A 118 9.30 -5.78 -14.05
C PHE A 118 8.68 -5.14 -12.81
N TYR A 119 7.79 -4.16 -12.96
CA TYR A 119 6.94 -3.68 -11.86
C TYR A 119 6.03 -4.79 -11.29
N LEU A 120 5.46 -5.63 -12.16
CA LEU A 120 4.69 -6.81 -11.75
C LEU A 120 5.56 -7.80 -10.96
N LEU A 121 6.77 -8.11 -11.44
CA LEU A 121 7.71 -8.99 -10.73
C LEU A 121 8.08 -8.42 -9.34
N MET A 122 8.32 -7.11 -9.22
CA MET A 122 8.59 -6.47 -7.92
C MET A 122 7.42 -6.60 -6.94
N ARG A 123 6.17 -6.41 -7.41
CA ARG A 123 4.96 -6.65 -6.59
C ARG A 123 4.90 -8.11 -6.12
N MET A 124 5.10 -9.06 -7.04
CA MET A 124 5.04 -10.49 -6.72
C MET A 124 6.13 -10.93 -5.74
N VAL A 125 7.38 -10.48 -5.92
CA VAL A 125 8.48 -10.81 -4.99
C VAL A 125 8.23 -10.20 -3.61
N LEU A 126 7.72 -8.96 -3.53
CA LEU A 126 7.31 -8.37 -2.25
C LEU A 126 6.18 -9.18 -1.59
N ASN A 127 5.14 -9.52 -2.35
CA ASN A 127 4.00 -10.32 -1.86
C ASN A 127 4.43 -11.70 -1.32
N GLU A 128 5.29 -12.42 -2.06
CA GLU A 128 5.82 -13.72 -1.60
C GLU A 128 6.82 -13.58 -0.43
N SER A 129 7.56 -12.47 -0.31
CA SER A 129 8.38 -12.20 0.88
C SER A 129 7.55 -11.93 2.14
N LEU A 130 6.44 -11.23 2.01
CA LEU A 130 5.48 -11.03 3.11
C LEU A 130 4.82 -12.37 3.52
N LYS A 131 4.49 -13.23 2.55
CA LYS A 131 4.00 -14.60 2.84
C LYS A 131 5.06 -15.45 3.56
N ALA A 132 6.35 -15.27 3.27
CA ALA A 132 7.41 -15.98 3.98
C ALA A 132 7.49 -15.58 5.47
N VAL A 133 7.21 -14.32 5.81
CA VAL A 133 7.07 -13.85 7.21
C VAL A 133 5.77 -14.34 7.84
N LYS A 134 4.65 -14.31 7.11
CA LYS A 134 3.35 -14.88 7.53
C LYS A 134 3.45 -16.36 7.94
N MET A 135 4.11 -17.18 7.13
CA MET A 135 4.33 -18.62 7.45
C MET A 135 5.16 -18.87 8.71
N ARG A 136 5.82 -17.84 9.25
CA ARG A 136 6.57 -17.86 10.53
C ARG A 136 5.76 -17.27 11.69
N GLY A 137 4.47 -16.98 11.49
CA GLY A 137 3.59 -16.41 12.50
C GLY A 137 3.85 -14.93 12.79
N TRP A 138 4.33 -14.17 11.81
CA TRP A 138 4.58 -12.72 11.95
C TRP A 138 5.57 -12.39 13.08
N GLY A 139 6.60 -13.22 13.25
CA GLY A 139 7.63 -13.06 14.26
C GLY A 139 8.39 -11.74 14.12
N GLU A 140 8.63 -11.06 15.24
CA GLU A 140 9.17 -9.69 15.29
C GLU A 140 10.52 -9.59 14.54
N ARG A 141 11.42 -10.56 14.77
CA ARG A 141 12.73 -10.63 14.10
C ARG A 141 12.63 -10.83 12.59
N ASP A 142 11.64 -11.58 12.11
CA ASP A 142 11.44 -11.81 10.68
C ASP A 142 10.88 -10.54 10.00
N ILE A 143 10.01 -9.79 10.71
CA ILE A 143 9.52 -8.47 10.28
C ILE A 143 10.69 -7.47 10.22
N GLU A 144 11.47 -7.36 11.29
CA GLU A 144 12.63 -6.47 11.38
C GLU A 144 13.66 -6.74 10.28
N GLN A 145 14.05 -8.01 10.07
CA GLN A 145 15.01 -8.39 9.02
C GLN A 145 14.49 -8.10 7.60
N LEU A 146 13.19 -8.29 7.34
CA LEU A 146 12.58 -7.94 6.05
C LEU A 146 12.59 -6.42 5.83
N LEU A 147 12.22 -5.65 6.85
CA LEU A 147 12.18 -4.19 6.78
C LEU A 147 13.59 -3.57 6.67
N GLU A 148 14.57 -4.09 7.39
CA GLU A 148 15.97 -3.68 7.30
C GLU A 148 16.51 -3.89 5.89
N LEU A 149 16.27 -5.06 5.29
CA LEU A 149 16.65 -5.35 3.90
C LEU A 149 15.97 -4.39 2.92
N LEU A 150 14.64 -4.26 2.98
CA LEU A 150 13.88 -3.42 2.04
C LEU A 150 14.28 -1.95 2.15
N THR A 151 14.49 -1.44 3.37
CA THR A 151 14.85 -0.03 3.57
C THR A 151 16.33 0.25 3.26
N SER A 152 17.25 -0.65 3.60
CA SER A 152 18.68 -0.49 3.28
C SER A 152 18.93 -0.56 1.77
N GLU A 153 18.39 -1.56 1.07
CA GLU A 153 18.60 -1.74 -0.37
C GLU A 153 17.86 -0.70 -1.21
N ILE A 154 16.65 -0.26 -0.83
CA ILE A 154 15.80 0.59 -1.69
C ILE A 154 15.79 2.06 -1.25
N LEU A 155 15.70 2.36 0.06
CA LEU A 155 15.34 3.71 0.54
C LEU A 155 16.46 4.44 1.30
N HIS A 156 17.57 3.78 1.61
CA HIS A 156 18.72 4.40 2.27
C HIS A 156 19.32 5.52 1.42
N GLU A 157 19.94 6.52 2.05
CA GLU A 157 20.52 7.67 1.34
C GLU A 157 21.69 7.25 0.43
N ASP A 158 22.49 6.26 0.86
CA ASP A 158 23.56 5.66 0.04
C ASP A 158 23.04 4.70 -1.06
N SER A 159 21.76 4.34 -1.04
CA SER A 159 21.20 3.40 -2.03
C SER A 159 21.18 4.00 -3.43
N GLN A 160 21.80 3.29 -4.35
CA GLN A 160 21.81 3.57 -5.79
C GLN A 160 20.47 3.23 -6.47
N ALA A 161 19.43 2.87 -5.73
CA ALA A 161 18.11 2.57 -6.27
C ALA A 161 17.53 3.78 -7.04
N PRO A 162 17.20 3.62 -8.34
CA PRO A 162 16.61 4.70 -9.13
C PRO A 162 15.21 5.10 -8.64
N ASN A 163 14.81 6.32 -8.94
CA ASN A 163 13.53 6.88 -8.48
C ASN A 163 12.30 6.06 -8.91
N GLY A 164 12.36 5.34 -10.03
CA GLY A 164 11.29 4.41 -10.44
C GLY A 164 11.13 3.22 -9.49
N VAL A 165 12.25 2.64 -9.03
CA VAL A 165 12.29 1.56 -8.03
C VAL A 165 11.76 2.07 -6.68
N LYS A 166 12.28 3.22 -6.23
CA LYS A 166 11.87 3.87 -4.97
C LYS A 166 10.38 4.22 -4.95
N SER A 167 9.87 4.81 -6.04
CA SER A 167 8.46 5.21 -6.14
C SER A 167 7.53 4.01 -6.18
N HIS A 168 7.80 3.02 -7.04
CA HIS A 168 6.98 1.82 -7.12
C HIS A 168 6.96 1.04 -5.81
N PHE A 169 8.10 0.84 -5.16
CA PHE A 169 8.14 0.19 -3.84
C PHE A 169 7.22 0.87 -2.82
N LEU A 170 7.30 2.21 -2.72
CA LEU A 170 6.47 2.99 -1.80
C LEU A 170 4.98 3.03 -2.17
N GLU A 171 4.64 2.96 -3.45
CA GLU A 171 3.26 2.88 -3.93
C GLU A 171 2.62 1.53 -3.62
N VAL A 172 3.38 0.43 -3.70
CA VAL A 172 2.82 -0.93 -3.59
C VAL A 172 2.96 -1.56 -2.20
N PHE A 173 3.80 -1.00 -1.31
CA PHE A 173 4.15 -1.63 -0.03
C PHE A 173 2.91 -1.94 0.83
N LEU A 174 2.06 -0.95 1.11
CA LEU A 174 0.85 -1.18 1.90
C LEU A 174 -0.19 -2.02 1.14
N GLU A 175 -0.27 -1.92 -0.19
CA GLU A 175 -1.18 -2.75 -0.99
C GLU A 175 -0.84 -4.24 -0.87
N GLU A 176 0.44 -4.61 -0.99
CA GLU A 176 0.87 -6.01 -0.84
C GLU A 176 0.84 -6.49 0.62
N LEU A 177 1.11 -5.61 1.61
CA LEU A 177 0.94 -5.93 3.03
C LEU A 177 -0.53 -6.23 3.37
N THR A 178 -1.46 -5.41 2.89
CA THR A 178 -2.90 -5.59 3.09
C THR A 178 -3.36 -6.96 2.57
N LYS A 179 -2.99 -7.31 1.33
CA LYS A 179 -3.37 -8.60 0.70
C LYS A 179 -2.89 -9.84 1.45
N VAL A 180 -1.80 -9.76 2.20
CA VAL A 180 -1.21 -10.93 2.89
C VAL A 180 -1.62 -10.99 4.36
N GLY A 181 -1.70 -9.83 5.03
CA GLY A 181 -1.80 -9.74 6.48
C GLY A 181 -3.02 -9.03 7.07
N ALA A 182 -3.90 -8.41 6.29
CA ALA A 182 -5.02 -7.65 6.86
C ALA A 182 -5.99 -8.45 7.75
N ALA A 183 -6.07 -9.78 7.56
CA ALA A 183 -6.89 -10.68 8.39
C ALA A 183 -6.19 -11.19 9.66
N GLU A 184 -4.89 -10.92 9.86
CA GLU A 184 -4.07 -11.54 10.92
C GLU A 184 -3.19 -10.55 11.71
N LEU A 185 -2.82 -9.43 11.09
CA LEU A 185 -1.89 -8.47 11.68
C LEU A 185 -2.58 -7.58 12.71
N THR A 186 -2.06 -7.60 13.93
CA THR A 186 -2.45 -6.67 14.99
C THR A 186 -2.07 -5.23 14.65
N ALA A 187 -2.72 -4.26 15.29
CA ALA A 187 -2.39 -2.84 15.17
C ALA A 187 -0.91 -2.54 15.51
N ASP A 188 -0.34 -3.23 16.49
CA ASP A 188 1.07 -3.10 16.88
C ASP A 188 2.03 -3.64 15.81
N GLN A 189 1.70 -4.78 15.20
CA GLN A 189 2.49 -5.31 14.08
C GLN A 189 2.41 -4.40 12.86
N ASN A 190 1.22 -3.85 12.56
CA ASN A 190 1.05 -2.87 11.48
C ASN A 190 1.85 -1.58 11.73
N LEU A 191 1.91 -1.10 12.98
CA LEU A 191 2.78 0.01 13.37
C LEU A 191 4.27 -0.30 13.12
N ARG A 192 4.74 -1.52 13.45
CA ARG A 192 6.13 -1.95 13.18
C ARG A 192 6.47 -1.96 11.68
N PHE A 193 5.56 -2.42 10.82
CA PHE A 193 5.74 -2.32 9.36
C PHE A 193 5.86 -0.87 8.86
N VAL A 194 5.26 0.10 9.55
CA VAL A 194 5.24 1.51 9.15
C VAL A 194 6.38 2.33 9.79
N GLU A 195 6.90 1.90 10.93
CA GLU A 195 7.92 2.59 11.73
C GLU A 195 9.20 3.01 10.96
N PRO A 196 9.82 2.17 10.11
CA PRO A 196 11.00 2.58 9.34
C PRO A 196 10.72 3.80 8.44
N PHE A 197 9.52 3.86 7.85
CA PHE A 197 9.09 4.97 6.99
C PHE A 197 8.92 6.27 7.79
N CYS A 198 8.54 6.20 9.07
CA CYS A 198 8.54 7.37 9.96
C CYS A 198 9.96 7.95 10.09
N GLY A 199 10.95 7.09 10.37
CA GLY A 199 12.35 7.48 10.50
C GLY A 199 12.94 8.05 9.19
N ILE A 200 12.66 7.40 8.06
CA ILE A 200 13.13 7.84 6.73
C ILE A 200 12.50 9.18 6.36
N ALA A 201 11.18 9.35 6.49
CA ALA A 201 10.50 10.59 6.13
C ALA A 201 10.94 11.78 7.01
N ALA A 202 11.32 11.54 8.26
CA ALA A 202 11.85 12.58 9.13
C ALA A 202 13.25 13.09 8.70
N ARG A 203 14.09 12.23 8.11
CA ARG A 203 15.49 12.56 7.79
C ARG A 203 15.78 12.84 6.31
N THR A 204 15.08 12.16 5.40
CA THR A 204 15.40 12.15 3.96
C THR A 204 15.54 13.55 3.36
N THR A 205 16.61 13.74 2.59
CA THR A 205 16.83 14.93 1.77
C THR A 205 16.07 14.90 0.43
N ASP A 206 15.64 13.72 -0.03
CA ASP A 206 14.91 13.57 -1.29
C ASP A 206 13.41 13.89 -1.11
N SER A 207 13.00 15.01 -1.73
CA SER A 207 11.62 15.50 -1.75
C SER A 207 10.61 14.56 -2.40
N LEU A 208 11.05 13.68 -3.31
CA LEU A 208 10.23 12.67 -3.98
C LEU A 208 10.00 11.47 -3.05
N VAL A 209 11.06 10.94 -2.42
CA VAL A 209 10.93 9.89 -1.38
C VAL A 209 10.01 10.39 -0.25
N LEU A 210 10.21 11.63 0.22
CA LEU A 210 9.31 12.24 1.21
C LEU A 210 7.87 12.33 0.71
N HIS A 211 7.63 12.71 -0.56
CA HIS A 211 6.29 12.77 -1.13
C HIS A 211 5.64 11.38 -1.17
N ASN A 212 6.37 10.39 -1.65
CA ASN A 212 5.88 9.03 -1.86
C ASN A 212 5.62 8.32 -0.53
N ILE A 213 6.47 8.51 0.50
CA ILE A 213 6.17 8.02 1.85
C ILE A 213 4.94 8.73 2.42
N THR A 214 4.88 10.07 2.33
CA THR A 214 3.73 10.84 2.83
C THR A 214 2.42 10.32 2.23
N ARG A 215 2.42 10.12 0.90
CA ARG A 215 1.22 9.77 0.14
C ARG A 215 0.87 8.28 0.17
N GLY A 216 1.82 7.43 -0.25
CA GLY A 216 1.63 5.99 -0.41
C GLY A 216 1.58 5.20 0.89
N ILE A 217 2.19 5.72 1.97
CA ILE A 217 2.12 5.13 3.31
C ILE A 217 1.10 5.89 4.16
N PHE A 218 1.41 7.10 4.62
CA PHE A 218 0.61 7.71 5.69
C PHE A 218 -0.75 8.26 5.25
N GLU A 219 -0.87 8.87 4.07
CA GLU A 219 -2.18 9.31 3.57
C GLU A 219 -3.06 8.11 3.18
N THR A 220 -2.49 7.02 2.66
CA THR A 220 -3.21 5.74 2.47
C THR A 220 -3.81 5.21 3.77
N ILE A 221 -3.07 5.21 4.88
CA ILE A 221 -3.60 4.80 6.21
C ILE A 221 -4.80 5.68 6.62
N VAL A 222 -4.69 7.00 6.43
CA VAL A 222 -5.79 7.94 6.73
C VAL A 222 -7.00 7.74 5.81
N GLU A 223 -6.79 7.44 4.53
CA GLU A 223 -7.85 7.19 3.55
C GLU A 223 -8.57 5.85 3.77
N GLN A 224 -7.86 4.83 4.27
CA GLN A 224 -8.41 3.50 4.59
C GLN A 224 -9.10 3.44 5.96
N ALA A 225 -8.77 4.35 6.90
CA ALA A 225 -9.31 4.34 8.27
C ALA A 225 -10.84 4.18 8.41
N PRO A 226 -11.69 4.80 7.55
CA PRO A 226 -13.14 4.59 7.63
C PRO A 226 -13.58 3.16 7.26
N LEU A 227 -12.79 2.44 6.46
CA LEU A 227 -13.06 1.04 6.10
C LEU A 227 -12.66 0.11 7.24
N ALA A 228 -11.50 0.37 7.84
CA ALA A 228 -10.98 -0.38 8.99
C ALA A 228 -12.00 -0.40 10.14
N ILE A 229 -12.65 0.74 10.39
CA ILE A 229 -13.71 0.87 11.40
C ILE A 229 -15.04 0.24 10.93
N GLU A 230 -15.40 0.33 9.64
CA GLU A 230 -16.55 -0.39 9.06
C GLU A 230 -16.41 -1.92 9.14
N ASP A 231 -15.18 -2.45 9.17
CA ASP A 231 -14.87 -3.88 9.34
C ASP A 231 -14.82 -4.27 10.82
N LEU A 232 -14.12 -3.52 11.69
CA LEU A 232 -14.08 -3.76 13.13
C LEU A 232 -15.47 -3.74 13.79
N MET A 233 -16.34 -2.80 13.37
CA MET A 233 -17.74 -2.76 13.84
C MET A 233 -18.56 -3.97 13.40
N ARG A 234 -18.18 -4.63 12.28
CA ARG A 234 -18.85 -5.85 11.79
C ARG A 234 -18.39 -7.08 12.57
N GLU A 235 -17.10 -7.15 12.89
CA GLU A 235 -16.51 -8.22 13.70
C GLU A 235 -17.12 -8.23 15.12
N LEU A 236 -17.23 -7.06 15.77
CA LEU A 236 -17.88 -6.93 17.08
C LEU A 236 -19.35 -7.34 17.04
N ALA A 237 -20.11 -6.86 16.04
CA ALA A 237 -21.53 -7.21 15.90
C ALA A 237 -21.76 -8.70 15.55
N ALA A 238 -20.78 -9.37 14.95
CA ALA A 238 -20.84 -10.81 14.72
C ALA A 238 -20.61 -11.59 16.02
N GLN A 239 -19.67 -11.14 16.87
CA GLN A 239 -19.41 -11.74 18.18
C GLN A 239 -20.60 -11.58 19.14
N GLU A 240 -21.25 -10.41 19.15
CA GLU A 240 -22.47 -10.16 19.93
C GLU A 240 -23.65 -11.06 19.48
N GLY A 241 -23.73 -11.38 18.18
CA GLY A 241 -24.80 -12.22 17.61
C GLY A 241 -24.68 -13.72 17.89
N GLU A 242 -23.53 -14.20 18.35
CA GLU A 242 -23.31 -15.63 18.68
C GLU A 242 -23.68 -15.97 20.13
N ASP A 243 -23.70 -14.98 21.05
CA ASP A 243 -23.95 -15.20 22.49
C ASP A 243 -25.46 -15.15 22.86
N GLU A 244 -26.28 -14.41 22.10
CA GLU A 244 -27.75 -14.36 22.28
C GLU A 244 -28.47 -15.61 21.71
N GLY A 245 -27.74 -16.59 21.15
CA GLY A 245 -28.29 -17.78 20.49
C GLY A 245 -28.66 -18.96 21.39
N SER A 246 -28.46 -18.88 22.71
CA SER A 246 -28.61 -20.03 23.63
C SER A 246 -29.39 -19.67 24.91
N GLY A 247 -30.71 -19.46 24.79
CA GLY A 247 -31.55 -19.11 25.94
C GLY A 247 -33.06 -19.28 25.76
N GLY A 248 -33.56 -20.51 25.94
CA GLY A 248 -34.99 -20.82 26.16
C GLY A 248 -35.91 -20.81 24.92
N ASP A 249 -36.96 -21.62 24.83
CA ASP A 249 -37.42 -22.69 25.73
C ASP A 249 -38.15 -23.80 24.95
N GLN A 250 -38.26 -24.97 25.59
CA GLN A 250 -39.10 -26.08 25.12
C GLN A 250 -40.54 -25.89 25.60
N GLU A 251 -41.53 -26.09 24.73
CA GLU A 251 -42.84 -26.62 25.16
C GLU A 251 -43.27 -27.77 24.25
N SER A 252 -44.10 -28.65 24.82
CA SER A 252 -44.37 -30.02 24.40
C SER A 252 -45.66 -30.17 23.59
N ASP A 253 -45.81 -31.38 23.03
CA ASP A 253 -47.03 -32.09 22.59
C ASP A 253 -47.15 -32.25 21.06
N GLY A 254 -47.33 -33.45 20.49
CA GLY A 254 -47.39 -34.79 21.06
C GLY A 254 -48.53 -35.62 20.45
N ASP A 255 -48.24 -36.55 19.54
CA ASP A 255 -49.00 -37.79 19.36
C ASP A 255 -48.21 -38.86 18.55
N GLU A 256 -48.65 -40.12 18.63
CA GLU A 256 -47.92 -41.33 18.24
C GLU A 256 -48.12 -41.78 16.78
N SER A 257 -47.17 -42.54 16.21
CA SER A 257 -47.40 -43.95 15.81
C SER A 257 -46.44 -44.55 14.75
N SER A 258 -45.95 -45.75 15.06
CA SER A 258 -45.65 -46.90 14.18
C SER A 258 -44.40 -46.96 13.28
N GLU A 259 -43.56 -47.97 13.58
CA GLU A 259 -42.85 -48.92 12.69
C GLU A 259 -42.10 -48.41 11.41
N GLY A 260 -40.91 -48.90 11.05
CA GLY A 260 -40.10 -50.00 11.59
C GLY A 260 -39.16 -50.52 10.50
N GLY A 261 -37.86 -50.62 10.75
CA GLY A 261 -36.88 -51.06 9.74
C GLY A 261 -35.47 -51.18 10.31
N ARG A 262 -34.87 -52.38 10.21
CA ARG A 262 -33.51 -52.69 10.70
C ARG A 262 -32.49 -52.63 9.55
N GLU A 263 -31.22 -52.74 9.94
CA GLU A 263 -30.04 -53.05 9.11
C GLU A 263 -29.56 -51.90 8.19
N HIS A 264 -28.26 -51.67 7.98
CA HIS A 264 -27.06 -52.44 8.27
C HIS A 264 -25.89 -51.53 8.72
N ALA A 265 -25.01 -52.01 9.59
CA ALA A 265 -23.74 -51.34 9.89
C ALA A 265 -22.58 -51.93 9.04
N LEU A 266 -21.75 -51.07 8.44
CA LEU A 266 -20.28 -51.15 8.30
C LEU A 266 -19.76 -49.95 7.47
N PRO A 267 -18.53 -49.43 7.71
CA PRO A 267 -18.07 -48.14 7.18
C PRO A 267 -17.28 -48.27 5.87
N PRO A 268 -17.18 -47.18 5.08
CA PRO A 268 -15.92 -46.95 4.36
C PRO A 268 -15.46 -45.48 4.17
N ARG A 269 -14.14 -45.31 4.33
CA ARG A 269 -13.22 -44.42 3.59
C ARG A 269 -13.17 -42.92 3.88
N GLU A 270 -11.95 -42.51 4.27
CA GLU A 270 -11.37 -41.18 4.08
C GLU A 270 -11.46 -40.73 2.60
N PRO A 271 -11.75 -39.45 2.32
CA PRO A 271 -11.61 -38.87 0.99
C PRO A 271 -10.15 -38.48 0.70
N PRO A 272 -9.68 -38.57 -0.56
CA PRO A 272 -8.28 -38.34 -0.90
C PRO A 272 -7.93 -36.84 -0.98
N ALA A 273 -6.65 -36.54 -0.76
CA ALA A 273 -6.09 -35.21 -0.98
C ALA A 273 -6.13 -34.80 -2.46
N GLY A 274 -6.44 -33.52 -2.71
CA GLY A 274 -6.16 -32.87 -3.99
C GLY A 274 -7.39 -32.59 -4.87
N SER A 275 -8.10 -31.51 -4.57
CA SER A 275 -8.82 -30.71 -5.55
C SER A 275 -8.57 -29.24 -5.23
N PRO A 276 -8.21 -28.38 -6.19
CA PRO A 276 -8.03 -26.96 -5.91
C PRO A 276 -9.39 -26.35 -5.56
N GLU A 277 -9.43 -25.60 -4.46
CA GLU A 277 -10.60 -24.83 -4.09
C GLU A 277 -10.94 -23.87 -5.24
N GLN A 278 -12.13 -24.08 -5.83
CA GLN A 278 -12.74 -23.05 -6.65
C GLN A 278 -13.15 -21.94 -5.70
N VAL A 279 -12.31 -20.92 -5.60
CA VAL A 279 -12.68 -19.64 -4.97
C VAL A 279 -13.91 -19.15 -5.72
N GLY A 280 -15.07 -19.20 -5.07
CA GLY A 280 -16.25 -18.50 -5.54
C GLY A 280 -15.91 -17.02 -5.59
N ASP A 281 -16.02 -16.44 -6.78
CA ASP A 281 -15.73 -15.02 -7.02
C ASP A 281 -16.91 -14.20 -6.49
N ASP A 282 -16.96 -14.04 -5.16
CA ASP A 282 -17.93 -13.22 -4.45
C ASP A 282 -17.50 -11.74 -4.61
N GLU A 283 -17.69 -11.24 -5.83
CA GLU A 283 -17.08 -10.01 -6.41
C GLU A 283 -17.42 -8.71 -5.66
N ASP A 284 -18.29 -8.76 -4.64
CA ASP A 284 -18.70 -7.63 -3.79
C ASP A 284 -18.18 -7.71 -2.33
N SER A 285 -17.55 -8.82 -1.93
CA SER A 285 -16.92 -8.95 -0.61
C SER A 285 -15.62 -8.16 -0.56
N THR A 286 -15.71 -6.91 -0.12
CA THR A 286 -14.54 -6.05 0.08
C THR A 286 -13.66 -6.67 1.16
N GLY A 287 -12.51 -7.22 0.75
CA GLY A 287 -11.56 -7.87 1.66
C GLY A 287 -11.04 -6.92 2.76
N PRO A 288 -10.57 -7.50 3.89
CA PRO A 288 -10.20 -6.74 5.07
C PRO A 288 -9.08 -5.73 4.79
N VAL A 289 -9.11 -4.61 5.51
CA VAL A 289 -8.04 -3.60 5.49
C VAL A 289 -7.20 -3.65 6.77
N LEU A 290 -5.97 -3.10 6.70
CA LEU A 290 -5.05 -3.08 7.84
C LEU A 290 -5.60 -2.20 8.98
N GLN A 291 -5.68 -2.78 10.17
CA GLN A 291 -6.07 -2.08 11.41
C GLN A 291 -4.85 -1.34 11.99
N PHE A 292 -5.03 -0.09 12.42
CA PHE A 292 -3.98 0.73 13.03
C PHE A 292 -4.49 1.45 14.28
N ASP A 293 -3.64 1.53 15.30
CA ASP A 293 -3.78 2.54 16.34
C ASP A 293 -3.28 3.89 15.78
N TYR A 294 -4.23 4.76 15.42
CA TYR A 294 -3.94 6.08 14.86
C TYR A 294 -3.22 6.99 15.85
N GLU A 295 -3.43 6.83 17.17
CA GLU A 295 -2.71 7.57 18.20
C GLU A 295 -1.25 7.09 18.28
N ALA A 296 -1.00 5.78 18.31
CA ALA A 296 0.36 5.24 18.29
C ALA A 296 1.14 5.64 17.03
N VAL A 297 0.52 5.59 15.84
CA VAL A 297 1.15 6.06 14.58
C VAL A 297 1.43 7.57 14.64
N ALA A 298 0.49 8.38 15.15
CA ALA A 298 0.68 9.83 15.31
C ALA A 298 1.82 10.15 16.28
N ASN A 299 1.87 9.48 17.43
CA ASN A 299 2.88 9.64 18.46
C ASN A 299 4.26 9.23 17.94
N ARG A 300 4.36 8.10 17.22
CA ARG A 300 5.63 7.67 16.62
C ARG A 300 6.14 8.65 15.56
N LEU A 301 5.25 9.17 14.71
CA LEU A 301 5.57 10.22 13.75
C LEU A 301 5.99 11.53 14.41
N PHE A 302 5.33 11.94 15.49
CA PHE A 302 5.67 13.14 16.24
C PHE A 302 7.05 13.02 16.90
N ALA A 303 7.37 11.87 17.50
CA ALA A 303 8.65 11.59 18.13
C ALA A 303 9.86 11.71 17.17
N VAL A 304 9.69 11.39 15.89
CA VAL A 304 10.74 11.57 14.86
C VAL A 304 10.70 12.95 14.19
N ALA A 305 9.52 13.55 13.99
CA ALA A 305 9.38 14.85 13.32
C ALA A 305 9.76 16.06 14.21
N SER A 306 9.64 15.91 15.52
CA SER A 306 9.99 16.95 16.52
C SER A 306 11.49 17.08 16.78
N GLN A 307 12.31 16.11 16.33
CA GLN A 307 13.75 16.13 16.54
C GLN A 307 14.42 17.38 15.92
N PRO A 308 15.48 17.93 16.52
CA PRO A 308 16.13 19.13 16.02
C PRO A 308 16.76 18.94 14.64
N GLY A 309 17.21 17.73 14.31
CA GLY A 309 17.79 17.38 13.00
C GLY A 309 16.77 17.25 11.85
N THR A 310 15.47 17.21 12.13
CA THR A 310 14.42 17.05 11.11
C THR A 310 14.33 18.31 10.22
N PRO A 311 14.49 18.20 8.88
CA PRO A 311 14.37 19.36 7.99
C PRO A 311 13.00 20.03 8.09
N SER A 312 12.97 21.36 7.97
CA SER A 312 11.76 22.16 8.18
C SER A 312 10.63 21.83 7.18
N GLN A 313 10.98 21.43 5.96
CA GLN A 313 10.02 20.97 4.95
C GLN A 313 9.37 19.63 5.35
N ASN A 314 10.18 18.68 5.82
CA ASN A 314 9.75 17.36 6.28
C ASN A 314 8.83 17.53 7.49
N ARG A 315 9.27 18.27 8.52
CA ARG A 315 8.46 18.60 9.70
C ARG A 315 7.11 19.20 9.32
N LYS A 316 7.07 20.16 8.38
CA LYS A 316 5.82 20.79 7.90
C LYS A 316 4.89 19.80 7.16
N ARG A 317 5.41 18.79 6.47
CA ARG A 317 4.57 17.73 5.85
C ARG A 317 4.07 16.74 6.90
N LEU A 318 4.97 16.22 7.74
CA LEU A 318 4.64 15.24 8.76
C LEU A 318 3.63 15.79 9.79
N TYR A 319 3.73 17.05 10.20
CA TYR A 319 2.77 17.66 11.12
C TYR A 319 1.34 17.76 10.55
N LYS A 320 1.16 17.79 9.21
CA LYS A 320 -0.18 17.70 8.60
C LYS A 320 -0.76 16.29 8.71
N VAL A 321 0.09 15.28 8.53
CA VAL A 321 -0.27 13.86 8.65
C VAL A 321 -0.61 13.51 10.10
N ILE A 322 0.27 13.91 11.04
CA ILE A 322 0.07 13.71 12.49
C ILE A 322 -1.28 14.31 12.92
N ARG A 323 -1.61 15.52 12.46
CA ARG A 323 -2.92 16.12 12.75
C ARG A 323 -4.08 15.28 12.21
N LYS A 324 -4.04 14.82 10.95
CA LYS A 324 -5.07 13.91 10.39
C LYS A 324 -5.24 12.64 11.22
N LEU A 325 -4.15 12.06 11.72
CA LEU A 325 -4.17 10.85 12.56
C LEU A 325 -4.70 11.12 13.97
N GLN A 326 -4.36 12.26 14.58
CA GLN A 326 -4.92 12.71 15.86
C GLN A 326 -6.41 13.03 15.75
N ASP A 327 -6.83 13.65 14.65
CA ASP A 327 -8.25 13.89 14.35
C ASP A 327 -8.98 12.53 14.26
N LEU A 328 -8.43 11.52 13.55
CA LEU A 328 -8.98 10.16 13.50
C LEU A 328 -9.08 9.49 14.88
N ALA A 329 -8.02 9.54 15.70
CA ALA A 329 -8.03 8.99 17.06
C ALA A 329 -9.10 9.67 17.94
N GLY A 330 -9.36 10.96 17.75
CA GLY A 330 -10.44 11.70 18.39
C GLY A 330 -11.86 11.43 17.84
N GLY A 331 -12.01 10.54 16.86
CA GLY A 331 -13.28 10.23 16.17
C GLY A 331 -13.67 11.24 15.07
N HIS A 332 -12.76 12.11 14.66
CA HIS A 332 -12.98 13.15 13.64
C HIS A 332 -12.45 12.69 12.28
N PHE A 333 -13.33 12.08 11.48
CA PHE A 333 -13.02 11.65 10.12
C PHE A 333 -12.90 12.84 9.16
N PRO A 334 -11.91 12.85 8.25
CA PRO A 334 -11.81 13.87 7.21
C PRO A 334 -13.11 13.97 6.39
N GLU A 335 -13.67 15.18 6.30
CA GLU A 335 -14.73 15.48 5.34
C GLU A 335 -14.16 15.42 3.91
N ASP A 336 -14.96 14.98 2.93
CA ASP A 336 -14.53 14.68 1.55
C ASP A 336 -13.85 15.87 0.81
N GLU A 337 -12.55 16.10 1.03
CA GLU A 337 -11.65 16.78 0.08
C GLU A 337 -10.81 15.78 -0.74
N VAL A 338 -11.18 14.49 -0.76
CA VAL A 338 -10.57 13.52 -1.67
C VAL A 338 -10.98 13.85 -3.11
N PRO A 339 -10.04 14.16 -4.03
CA PRO A 339 -10.39 14.38 -5.41
C PRO A 339 -11.02 13.13 -6.00
N GLU A 340 -12.21 13.29 -6.59
CA GLU A 340 -13.10 12.22 -7.08
C GLU A 340 -12.40 11.14 -7.96
N LYS A 341 -11.22 11.47 -8.51
CA LYS A 341 -10.35 10.59 -9.33
C LYS A 341 -9.55 9.55 -8.53
N ALA A 342 -9.20 9.81 -7.27
CA ALA A 342 -8.55 8.82 -6.40
C ALA A 342 -9.59 7.76 -5.97
N CYS A 343 -10.72 8.24 -5.47
CA CYS A 343 -11.92 7.44 -5.24
C CYS A 343 -12.33 6.61 -6.47
N ARG A 344 -12.29 7.15 -7.69
CA ARG A 344 -12.77 6.42 -8.89
C ARG A 344 -12.08 5.08 -9.11
N ARG A 345 -10.79 4.91 -8.79
CA ARG A 345 -10.07 3.62 -8.90
C ARG A 345 -10.42 2.62 -7.78
N LEU A 346 -11.04 3.08 -6.69
CA LEU A 346 -11.42 2.30 -5.51
C LEU A 346 -12.94 2.15 -5.34
N LEU A 347 -13.75 2.80 -6.20
CA LEU A 347 -15.21 2.92 -6.07
C LEU A 347 -15.99 2.47 -7.31
N GLU A 348 -15.37 1.80 -8.30
CA GLU A 348 -16.08 1.41 -9.52
C GLU A 348 -17.31 0.50 -9.26
N GLY A 349 -17.42 -0.15 -8.09
CA GLY A 349 -18.63 -0.84 -7.61
C GLY A 349 -19.56 -0.10 -6.62
N ARG A 350 -19.12 0.92 -5.85
CA ARG A 350 -19.85 1.38 -4.64
C ARG A 350 -20.53 2.76 -4.74
N ARG A 351 -21.87 2.80 -4.88
CA ARG A 351 -22.70 4.03 -4.78
C ARG A 351 -23.42 4.30 -3.44
N VAL A 352 -23.28 3.44 -2.41
CA VAL A 352 -24.15 3.50 -1.20
C VAL A 352 -23.54 4.26 0.00
N ARG A 353 -22.23 4.54 0.03
CA ARG A 353 -21.48 4.97 1.25
C ARG A 353 -21.93 6.30 1.92
N LYS A 354 -22.58 7.24 1.22
CA LYS A 354 -22.84 8.60 1.77
C LYS A 354 -23.96 8.72 2.79
N ALA A 355 -24.92 7.79 2.83
CA ALA A 355 -26.02 7.84 3.80
C ALA A 355 -25.60 7.25 5.16
N LYS A 356 -25.01 6.04 5.16
CA LYS A 356 -24.62 5.32 6.39
C LYS A 356 -23.54 6.06 7.20
N ARG A 357 -22.60 6.73 6.53
CA ARG A 357 -21.57 7.59 7.19
C ARG A 357 -22.17 8.75 8.00
N ARG A 358 -23.26 9.36 7.51
CA ARG A 358 -23.97 10.44 8.23
C ARG A 358 -24.77 9.93 9.43
N TRP A 359 -25.10 8.63 9.45
CA TRP A 359 -25.75 7.98 10.57
C TRP A 359 -24.72 7.67 11.67
N LEU A 360 -23.56 7.11 11.33
CA LEU A 360 -22.43 6.90 12.27
C LEU A 360 -22.00 8.21 12.96
N GLN A 361 -21.88 9.31 12.21
CA GLN A 361 -21.58 10.64 12.77
C GLN A 361 -22.63 11.13 13.78
N ARG A 362 -23.90 10.72 13.64
CA ARG A 362 -24.97 11.07 14.60
C ARG A 362 -24.91 10.18 15.83
N GLN A 363 -24.60 8.89 15.66
CA GLN A 363 -24.50 7.93 16.76
C GLN A 363 -23.34 8.31 17.71
N ALA A 364 -22.17 8.67 17.16
CA ALA A 364 -21.03 9.18 17.93
C ALA A 364 -21.30 10.54 18.61
N GLN A 365 -22.24 11.35 18.08
CA GLN A 365 -22.70 12.57 18.75
C GLN A 365 -23.72 12.27 19.86
N SER A 366 -24.53 11.22 19.72
CA SER A 366 -25.49 10.77 20.74
C SER A 366 -24.79 10.31 22.02
N GLN A 367 -23.75 9.48 21.88
CA GLN A 367 -22.95 9.00 23.02
C GLN A 367 -22.21 10.13 23.77
N ARG A 368 -21.88 11.24 23.08
CA ARG A 368 -21.37 12.47 23.74
C ARG A 368 -22.46 13.34 24.38
N GLY A 369 -23.73 13.08 24.08
CA GLY A 369 -24.89 13.74 24.68
C GLY A 369 -25.23 13.15 26.06
N GLU A 370 -25.33 11.82 26.15
CA GLU A 370 -25.74 11.09 27.37
C GLU A 370 -24.79 11.36 28.55
N VAL A 371 -23.47 11.30 28.33
CA VAL A 371 -22.44 11.64 29.33
C VAL A 371 -22.56 13.09 29.85
N ARG A 372 -23.21 13.97 29.09
CA ARG A 372 -23.43 15.38 29.46
C ARG A 372 -24.75 15.61 30.20
N GLU A 373 -25.74 14.72 30.09
CA GLU A 373 -26.97 14.79 30.88
C GLU A 373 -26.82 14.09 32.24
N GLU A 374 -26.10 12.95 32.32
CA GLU A 374 -25.83 12.30 33.62
C GLU A 374 -25.05 13.19 34.59
N THR A 375 -24.10 13.99 34.07
CA THR A 375 -23.32 14.95 34.87
C THR A 375 -24.10 16.19 35.32
N ALA A 376 -25.31 16.41 34.79
CA ALA A 376 -26.18 17.54 35.13
C ALA A 376 -27.27 17.20 36.16
N ALA A 377 -27.50 15.91 36.45
CA ALA A 377 -28.63 15.45 37.26
C ALA A 377 -28.42 15.50 38.80
N LEU A 378 -27.24 15.94 39.28
CA LEU A 378 -26.88 15.90 40.71
C LEU A 378 -26.48 17.28 41.28
N SER A 379 -27.46 18.17 41.50
CA SER A 379 -27.48 19.18 42.61
C SER A 379 -28.81 19.96 42.65
N PRO A 380 -29.41 20.23 43.84
CA PRO A 380 -30.66 20.98 43.97
C PRO A 380 -30.49 22.50 44.17
N ASP A 381 -31.48 23.26 43.68
CA ASP A 381 -31.75 24.70 43.87
C ASP A 381 -32.35 24.98 45.30
N PRO A 382 -32.41 26.21 45.85
CA PRO A 382 -33.42 27.20 45.42
C PRO A 382 -33.06 28.72 45.49
N SER A 383 -33.42 29.43 44.40
CA SER A 383 -34.33 30.61 44.37
C SER A 383 -33.87 32.09 44.46
N LEU A 384 -34.80 32.93 43.93
CA LEU A 384 -34.89 34.41 43.83
C LEU A 384 -34.06 35.07 42.70
N GLY A 385 -34.60 35.85 41.76
CA GLY A 385 -35.98 36.29 41.48
C GLY A 385 -35.98 37.72 40.88
N GLY A 386 -36.52 37.97 39.67
CA GLY A 386 -36.46 39.31 39.06
C GLY A 386 -37.04 39.47 37.64
N GLU A 387 -38.11 40.25 37.53
CA GLU A 387 -39.01 40.50 36.39
C GLU A 387 -38.44 40.94 35.02
N ARG A 388 -39.28 40.76 33.98
CA ARG A 388 -39.11 41.31 32.62
C ARG A 388 -39.62 42.76 32.51
N LYS A 389 -38.92 43.61 31.74
CA LYS A 389 -39.52 44.76 31.02
C LYS A 389 -38.63 45.22 29.87
N GLY A 390 -39.24 45.72 28.79
CA GLY A 390 -38.51 46.37 27.70
C GLY A 390 -39.32 47.51 27.08
N ARG A 391 -38.64 48.49 26.47
CA ARG A 391 -39.17 49.36 25.39
C ARG A 391 -38.13 50.39 24.89
N ARG A 392 -38.04 50.47 23.55
CA ARG A 392 -37.98 51.66 22.65
C ARG A 392 -36.93 52.78 22.82
N ARG A 393 -36.40 53.21 21.66
CA ARG A 393 -35.72 54.49 21.34
C ARG A 393 -36.62 55.73 21.54
N PRO A 394 -36.01 56.93 21.55
CA PRO A 394 -36.43 58.02 20.63
C PRO A 394 -35.27 58.69 19.83
N GLU A 395 -35.53 59.83 19.18
CA GLU A 395 -34.81 60.41 18.03
C GLU A 395 -34.10 61.79 18.23
N ARG A 396 -33.15 62.08 17.32
CA ARG A 396 -32.80 63.36 16.62
C ARG A 396 -32.76 64.73 17.35
N ALA A 397 -31.65 65.46 17.13
CA ALA A 397 -31.62 66.85 16.60
C ALA A 397 -30.20 67.25 16.10
N GLY A 398 -30.11 68.17 15.11
CA GLY A 398 -28.87 68.87 14.67
C GLY A 398 -28.86 70.35 15.10
N PRO A 399 -27.88 71.22 14.73
CA PRO A 399 -27.41 71.44 13.34
C PRO A 399 -25.88 71.66 13.14
N GLY A 400 -25.43 71.96 11.90
CA GLY A 400 -24.03 72.29 11.53
C GLY A 400 -23.72 73.81 11.54
N PRO A 401 -22.65 74.35 10.87
CA PRO A 401 -22.19 73.96 9.52
C PRO A 401 -20.66 74.02 9.16
N ARG A 402 -20.31 73.39 8.01
CA ARG A 402 -19.23 73.70 7.01
C ARG A 402 -17.75 73.89 7.48
N THR A 403 -16.72 73.34 6.82
CA THR A 403 -16.52 72.82 5.43
C THR A 403 -15.86 71.41 5.44
N GLY A 404 -15.39 70.74 4.37
CA GLY A 404 -15.29 71.09 2.93
C GLY A 404 -14.78 69.96 1.99
N ALA A 405 -14.78 70.26 0.69
CA ALA A 405 -14.09 69.70 -0.48
C ALA A 405 -13.58 68.21 -0.58
N ARG A 406 -14.30 67.42 -1.42
CA ARG A 406 -13.83 66.48 -2.50
C ARG A 406 -12.93 65.27 -2.11
N GLY A 407 -13.10 64.02 -2.58
CA GLY A 407 -14.06 63.35 -3.49
C GLY A 407 -13.37 62.14 -4.17
N ARG A 408 -13.69 60.86 -3.89
CA ARG A 408 -14.68 59.97 -4.59
C ARG A 408 -14.48 59.91 -6.14
N LYS A 409 -14.39 58.79 -6.87
CA LYS A 409 -14.91 57.38 -6.77
C LYS A 409 -14.06 56.41 -7.64
N GLY A 410 -14.20 55.09 -7.49
CA GLY A 410 -13.77 54.08 -8.49
C GLY A 410 -14.87 53.72 -9.53
N PRO A 411 -14.68 52.69 -10.39
CA PRO A 411 -15.81 51.82 -10.79
C PRO A 411 -15.49 50.31 -11.02
N ARG A 412 -16.48 49.57 -11.56
CA ARG A 412 -16.60 48.10 -11.64
C ARG A 412 -16.48 47.51 -13.06
N ARG A 413 -16.14 46.21 -13.16
CA ARG A 413 -16.57 45.13 -14.13
C ARG A 413 -16.95 45.49 -15.59
N ARG A 414 -16.44 44.72 -16.58
CA ARG A 414 -17.16 43.62 -17.30
C ARG A 414 -16.31 42.89 -18.37
N SER A 415 -16.87 41.77 -18.85
CA SER A 415 -16.35 40.69 -19.72
C SER A 415 -16.31 40.96 -21.25
N ARG A 416 -15.43 40.26 -22.01
CA ARG A 416 -15.76 39.21 -23.02
C ARG A 416 -14.55 38.74 -23.86
N GLN A 417 -14.54 37.46 -24.21
CA GLN A 417 -13.81 36.81 -25.34
C GLN A 417 -14.74 36.78 -26.60
N PRO A 418 -14.39 36.22 -27.80
CA PRO A 418 -13.14 35.55 -28.26
C PRO A 418 -12.62 36.02 -29.66
N GLY A 419 -11.53 35.41 -30.18
CA GLY A 419 -11.50 34.99 -31.60
C GLY A 419 -10.24 35.23 -32.48
N ARG A 420 -9.68 34.12 -32.99
CA ARG A 420 -8.89 33.93 -34.24
C ARG A 420 -7.51 34.61 -34.44
N ALA A 421 -6.55 33.77 -34.86
CA ALA A 421 -5.35 34.14 -35.63
C ALA A 421 -5.67 34.19 -37.15
N PRO A 422 -4.78 34.70 -38.04
CA PRO A 422 -3.66 33.85 -38.53
C PRO A 422 -2.33 34.56 -38.92
N ALA A 423 -1.28 33.74 -39.02
CA ALA A 423 -0.15 33.72 -39.97
C ALA A 423 0.53 35.01 -40.53
N ALA A 424 1.87 34.99 -40.51
CA ALA A 424 2.77 34.99 -41.70
C ALA A 424 3.96 35.99 -41.66
N GLN A 425 5.18 35.43 -41.81
CA GLN A 425 6.38 36.02 -42.46
C GLN A 425 6.98 37.33 -41.88
N ALA A 426 8.23 37.71 -42.18
CA ALA A 426 9.49 36.98 -42.39
C ALA A 426 10.62 38.03 -42.50
N THR A 427 11.80 37.79 -41.93
CA THR A 427 13.06 38.44 -42.36
C THR A 427 14.25 37.56 -42.00
N ALA A 428 15.26 37.55 -42.88
CA ALA A 428 16.41 36.65 -42.81
C ALA A 428 17.73 37.43 -42.73
N ALA A 429 18.78 36.80 -42.19
CA ALA A 429 20.17 36.96 -42.62
C ALA A 429 21.08 35.93 -41.91
N GLY A 430 22.13 35.46 -42.60
CA GLY A 430 23.25 34.73 -41.97
C GLY A 430 23.43 33.28 -42.43
N ALA A 431 23.99 33.09 -43.64
CA ALA A 431 24.40 31.78 -44.14
C ALA A 431 25.93 31.62 -44.10
N GLN A 432 26.41 30.43 -43.70
CA GLN A 432 27.71 29.90 -44.14
C GLN A 432 27.75 28.37 -44.00
N GLU A 433 27.80 27.66 -45.14
CA GLU A 433 28.07 26.22 -45.19
C GLU A 433 29.58 25.95 -45.21
N LEU A 434 30.05 24.88 -44.56
CA LEU A 434 31.25 24.14 -44.99
C LEU A 434 31.15 22.62 -44.79
N LYS A 435 30.69 21.96 -45.86
CA LYS A 435 31.04 20.61 -46.40
C LYS A 435 31.49 19.47 -45.47
N ARG A 436 30.71 18.38 -45.53
CA ARG A 436 31.02 16.99 -45.13
C ARG A 436 32.33 16.44 -45.72
N LYS A 437 32.98 15.51 -44.99
CA LYS A 437 33.75 14.39 -45.56
C LYS A 437 33.36 13.06 -44.89
N LYS A 438 33.41 11.98 -45.67
CA LYS A 438 32.92 10.62 -45.36
C LYS A 438 34.01 9.62 -45.74
N LYS A 439 34.35 8.67 -44.86
CA LYS A 439 35.14 7.47 -45.21
C LYS A 439 34.54 6.21 -44.57
N ARG A 440 34.91 5.05 -45.12
CA ARG A 440 34.23 3.75 -45.09
C ARG A 440 34.94 2.72 -44.17
N PRO A 441 34.33 1.56 -43.89
CA PRO A 441 34.83 0.58 -42.91
C PRO A 441 35.94 -0.33 -43.45
N LEU A 442 36.47 -1.20 -42.57
CA LEU A 442 37.40 -2.28 -42.86
C LEU A 442 36.79 -3.62 -42.40
N GLU A 443 36.97 -4.66 -43.21
CA GLU A 443 36.70 -6.06 -42.87
C GLU A 443 38.02 -6.83 -42.73
N SER A 444 37.95 -7.93 -41.97
CA SER A 444 38.69 -9.20 -42.13
C SER A 444 40.19 -9.22 -42.43
N GLY A 445 40.94 -9.79 -41.48
CA GLY A 445 42.26 -10.40 -41.64
C GLY A 445 42.42 -11.50 -40.60
#